data_AF-A0AAI9U5U0-F1
#
_entry.id   AF-A0AAI9U5U0-F1
#
_cell.length_a   1.000
_cell.length_b   1.000
_cell.length_c   1.000
_cell.angle_alpha   90.00
_cell.angle_beta   90.00
_cell.angle_gamma   90.00
#
_symmetry.space_group_name_H-M   'P 1'
#
loop_
_entity.id
_entity.type
_entity.pdbx_description
1 polymer ?
#
loop_
_entity_poly.entity_id
_entity_poly.type
_entity_poly.pdbx_seq_one_letter_code
_entity_poly.pdbx_strand_id
1 'polypeptide(L)' 'MVEHGKWKCLGRNVAMMELQKVSIELLRRYDLALCEPTKPWKSLNYGIFLQSQFWIKAYAIREHV' A
#
# COMPACT_ATOMS: atom_id res chain seq x y z
N MET A 1 -0.30 6.73 -15.00
CA MET A 1 1.00 6.15 -15.38
C MET A 1 0.75 4.80 -16.05
N VAL A 2 0.46 4.79 -17.36
CA VAL A 2 0.40 3.54 -18.12
C VAL A 2 1.25 3.73 -19.36
N GLU A 3 2.51 3.30 -19.27
CA GLU A 3 3.37 3.20 -20.44
C GLU A 3 2.86 2.06 -21.33
N HIS A 4 2.23 2.44 -22.45
CA HIS A 4 1.87 1.54 -23.53
C HIS A 4 3.01 1.59 -24.57
N GLY A 5 4.03 0.74 -24.41
CA GLY A 5 5.18 0.67 -25.31
C GLY A 5 6.11 -0.52 -25.02
N LYS A 6 7.18 -0.69 -25.81
CA LYS A 6 8.18 -1.77 -25.69
C LYS A 6 8.97 -1.75 -24.36
N TRP A 7 8.91 -0.66 -23.60
CA TRP A 7 9.63 -0.45 -22.34
C TRP A 7 8.72 -0.62 -21.13
N LYS A 8 8.07 -1.78 -21.02
CA LYS A 8 7.32 -2.11 -19.79
C LYS A 8 8.28 -2.67 -18.76
N CYS A 9 8.06 -2.34 -17.48
CA CYS A 9 8.71 -3.04 -16.39
C CYS A 9 8.42 -4.55 -16.50
N LEU A 10 9.45 -5.37 -16.71
CA LEU A 10 9.34 -6.82 -16.78
C LEU A 10 8.71 -7.40 -15.51
N GLY A 11 9.01 -6.77 -14.37
CA GLY A 11 8.46 -7.11 -13.06
C GLY A 11 7.04 -6.60 -12.81
N ARG A 12 6.35 -5.95 -13.76
CA ARG A 12 5.01 -5.38 -13.52
C ARG A 12 4.01 -6.41 -13.01
N ASN A 13 4.01 -7.61 -13.58
CA ASN A 13 3.09 -8.67 -13.15
C ASN A 13 3.42 -9.19 -11.75
N VAL A 14 4.72 -9.34 -11.45
CA VAL A 14 5.17 -9.79 -10.11
C VAL A 14 4.87 -8.72 -9.07
N ALA A 15 5.19 -7.46 -9.34
CA ALA A 15 4.87 -6.33 -8.47
C ALA A 15 3.36 -6.24 -8.20
N MET A 16 2.53 -6.39 -9.24
CA MET A 16 1.08 -6.38 -9.08
C MET A 16 0.58 -7.56 -8.24
N MET A 17 1.14 -8.77 -8.45
CA MET A 17 0.78 -9.95 -7.68
C MET A 17 1.14 -9.79 -6.19
N GLU A 18 2.35 -9.31 -5.89
CA GLU A 18 2.79 -9.11 -4.51
C GLU A 18 1.97 -8.00 -3.82
N LEU A 19 1.70 -6.89 -4.52
CA LEU A 19 0.82 -5.83 -4.00
C LEU A 19 -0.58 -6.35 -3.68
N GLN A 20 -1.17 -7.18 -4.55
CA GLN A 20 -2.47 -7.78 -4.29
C GLN A 20 -2.45 -8.72 -3.09
N LYS A 21 -1.47 -9.62 -3.00
CA LYS A 21 -1.33 -10.55 -1.86
C LYS A 21 -1.23 -9.80 -0.55
N VAL A 22 -0.32 -8.82 -0.47
CA VAL A 22 -0.08 -8.05 0.75
C VAL A 22 -1.32 -7.23 1.13
N SER A 23 -1.96 -6.57 0.16
CA SER A 23 -3.15 -5.76 0.43
C SER A 23 -4.31 -6.61 0.97
N ILE A 24 -4.58 -7.76 0.35
CA ILE A 24 -5.65 -8.66 0.79
C ILE A 24 -5.33 -9.30 2.14
N GLU A 25 -4.09 -9.74 2.36
CA GLU A 25 -3.72 -10.37 3.61
C GLU A 25 -3.75 -9.39 4.79
N LEU A 26 -3.34 -8.14 4.56
CA LEU A 26 -3.47 -7.08 5.55
C LEU A 26 -4.93 -6.83 5.94
N LEU A 27 -5.83 -6.70 4.95
CA LEU A 27 -7.25 -6.48 5.20
C LEU A 27 -7.95 -7.67 5.89
N ARG A 28 -7.49 -8.90 5.66
CA ARG A 28 -8.09 -10.10 6.28
C ARG A 28 -7.57 -10.36 7.69
N ARG A 29 -6.32 -9.99 7.99
CA ARG A 29 -5.67 -10.28 9.28
C ARG A 29 -5.75 -9.12 10.26
N TYR A 30 -5.82 -7.89 9.77
CA TYR A 30 -5.74 -6.68 10.58
C TYR A 30 -6.91 -5.74 10.33
N ASP A 31 -7.45 -5.20 11.41
CA ASP A 31 -8.29 -4.01 11.37
C ASP A 31 -7.36 -2.78 11.38
N LEU A 32 -7.34 -2.04 10.27
CA LEU A 32 -6.41 -0.93 10.03
C LEU A 32 -7.12 0.40 10.28
N ALA A 33 -6.70 1.14 11.30
CA ALA A 33 -7.21 2.46 11.61
C ALA A 33 -6.12 3.54 11.42
N LEU A 34 -6.45 4.63 10.74
CA LEU A 34 -5.53 5.75 10.55
C LEU A 34 -5.31 6.47 11.89
N CYS A 35 -4.04 6.67 12.28
CA CYS A 35 -3.73 7.30 13.57
C CYS A 35 -4.08 8.79 13.62
N GLU A 36 -3.91 9.50 12.49
CA GLU A 36 -4.22 10.93 12.36
C GLU A 36 -5.04 11.17 11.08
N PRO A 37 -6.36 11.34 11.18
CA PRO A 37 -7.22 11.52 10.00
C PRO A 37 -7.03 12.88 9.32
N THR A 38 -6.49 13.87 10.03
CA THR A 38 -6.28 15.24 9.53
C THR A 38 -5.05 15.36 8.62
N LYS A 39 -4.06 14.49 8.76
CA LYS A 39 -2.87 14.44 7.88
C LYS A 39 -2.53 12.98 7.56
N PRO A 40 -3.20 12.40 6.56
CA PRO A 40 -3.10 10.96 6.31
C PRO A 40 -1.71 10.55 5.81
N TRP A 41 -1.04 11.36 4.96
CA TRP A 41 0.34 11.14 4.53
C TRP A 41 0.93 12.43 3.95
N LYS A 42 2.27 12.52 3.88
CA LYS A 42 2.98 13.52 3.07
C LYS A 42 3.45 12.86 1.77
N SER A 43 2.99 13.37 0.63
CA SER A 43 3.42 12.94 -0.69
C SER A 43 4.47 13.90 -1.27
N LEU A 44 5.56 13.33 -1.75
CA LEU A 44 6.57 14.02 -2.55
C LEU A 44 6.59 13.38 -3.94
N ASN A 45 6.69 14.20 -4.98
CA ASN A 45 6.74 13.73 -6.36
C ASN A 45 8.04 14.22 -7.00
N TYR A 46 8.94 13.28 -7.28
CA TYR A 46 10.20 13.50 -8.01
C TYR A 46 10.24 12.65 -9.29
N GLY A 47 9.08 12.38 -9.91
CA GLY A 47 8.91 11.41 -11.00
C GLY A 47 8.40 10.04 -10.52
N ILE A 48 8.52 9.77 -9.22
CA ILE A 48 7.87 8.66 -8.50
C ILE A 48 7.16 9.27 -7.29
N PHE A 49 5.95 8.78 -6.98
CA PHE A 49 5.22 9.21 -5.80
C PHE A 49 5.82 8.54 -4.56
N LEU A 50 6.47 9.34 -3.70
CA LEU A 50 6.93 8.90 -2.41
C LEU A 50 5.93 9.37 -1.34
N GLN A 51 5.29 8.42 -0.68
CA GLN A 51 4.37 8.71 0.43
C GLN A 51 5.08 8.38 1.75
N SER A 52 5.10 9.35 2.67
CA SER A 52 5.74 9.26 3.98
C SER A 52 4.76 9.67 5.09
N GLN A 53 5.01 9.24 6.33
CA GLN A 53 4.12 9.48 7.50
C GLN A 53 2.71 8.88 7.36
N PHE A 54 2.61 7.69 6.78
CA PHE A 54 1.36 6.92 6.77
C PHE A 54 1.25 6.06 8.03
N TRP A 55 0.93 6.68 9.16
CA TRP A 55 0.85 5.99 10.45
C TRP A 55 -0.50 5.29 10.63
N ILE A 56 -0.46 3.96 10.71
CA ILE A 56 -1.64 3.11 10.86
C ILE A 56 -1.54 2.36 12.19
N LYS A 57 -2.65 2.28 12.92
CA LYS A 57 -2.85 1.33 14.02
C LYS A 57 -3.44 0.05 13.43
N ALA A 58 -2.79 -1.08 13.67
CA ALA A 58 -3.25 -2.38 13.20
C ALA A 58 -3.67 -3.23 14.40
N TYR A 59 -4.94 -3.63 14.46
CA TYR A 59 -5.45 -4.56 15.47
C TYR A 59 -5.54 -5.95 14.85
N ALA A 60 -4.92 -6.95 15.45
CA ALA A 60 -4.95 -8.32 14.95
C ALA A 60 -6.34 -8.92 15.18
N ILE A 61 -7.06 -9.23 14.11
CA ILE A 61 -8.43 -9.78 14.19
C ILE A 61 -8.41 -11.20 14.78
N ARG A 62 -7.31 -11.93 14.61
CA ARG A 62 -7.13 -13.29 15.17
C ARG A 62 -6.85 -13.34 16.67
N GLU A 63 -6.62 -12.20 17.34
CA GLU A 63 -6.38 -12.13 18.78
C GLU A 63 -7.62 -11.66 19.57
N HIS A 64 -8.71 -11.32 18.87
CA HIS A 64 -10.03 -11.01 19.45
C HIS A 64 -10.95 -12.25 19.50
N VAL A 65 -10.41 -13.41 19.91
CA VAL A 65 -11.14 -14.62 20.35
C VAL A 65 -10.46 -15.18 21.60
#